data_AF-R5BSA8-F1
#
_entry.id   AF-R5BSA8-F1
#
_cell.length_a   1.000
_cell.length_b   1.000
_cell.length_c   1.000
_cell.angle_alpha   90.00
_cell.angle_beta   90.00
_cell.angle_gamma   90.00
#
_symmetry.space_group_name_H-M   'P 1'
#
loop_
_entity.id
_entity.type
_entity.pdbx_description
1 polymer ?
#
loop_
_entity_poly.entity_id
_entity_poly.type
_entity_poly.pdbx_seq_one_letter_code
_entity_poly.pdbx_strand_id
1 'polypeptide(L)'
;MTAKLYEDKVSGAISEASFALLIEKNEQERVQKAERLDTLLAGERKSQQDIANIQRWAGTVRQYLDLQDLNRDIVEELIDHIEIGERTVIDGQKHQDIKIYYRFVGLV
;
A
#
# COMPACT_ATOMS: atom_id res chain seq x y z
N MET A 1 -28.28 -17.97 0.60
CA MET A 1 -28.75 -17.82 2.00
C MET A 1 -30.09 -17.10 2.09
N THR A 2 -30.32 -16.03 1.30
CA THR A 2 -31.58 -15.27 1.26
C THR A 2 -32.82 -16.08 0.91
N ALA A 3 -32.72 -17.04 -0.03
CA ALA A 3 -33.85 -17.89 -0.41
C ALA A 3 -34.40 -18.74 0.75
N LYS A 4 -33.50 -19.39 1.51
CA LYS A 4 -33.86 -20.20 2.68
C LYS A 4 -34.48 -19.37 3.81
N LEU A 5 -33.93 -18.18 4.07
CA LEU A 5 -34.50 -17.23 5.04
C LEU A 5 -35.94 -16.83 4.67
N TYR A 6 -36.22 -16.67 3.37
CA TYR A 6 -37.55 -16.35 2.88
C TYR A 6 -38.52 -17.53 3.02
N GLU A 7 -38.05 -18.74 2.71
CA GLU A 7 -38.80 -19.99 2.92
C GLU A 7 -39.13 -20.22 4.40
N ASP A 8 -38.17 -19.98 5.29
CA ASP A 8 -38.35 -20.11 6.75
C ASP A 8 -39.34 -19.06 7.29
N LYS A 9 -39.39 -17.85 6.70
CA LYS A 9 -40.40 -16.83 7.03
C LYS A 9 -41.79 -17.25 6.57
N VAL A 10 -41.94 -17.68 5.31
CA VAL A 10 -43.24 -18.04 4.72
C VAL A 10 -43.81 -19.31 5.36
N SER A 11 -42.96 -20.24 5.77
CA SER A 11 -43.35 -21.44 6.53
C SER A 11 -43.67 -21.18 8.00
N GLY A 12 -43.44 -19.95 8.49
CA GLY A 12 -43.69 -19.57 9.88
C GLY A 12 -42.66 -20.12 10.88
N ALA A 13 -41.56 -20.72 10.40
CA ALA A 13 -40.49 -21.24 11.23
C ALA A 13 -39.72 -20.12 11.97
N ILE A 14 -39.74 -18.90 11.43
CA ILE A 14 -39.19 -17.70 12.06
C ILE A 14 -40.19 -16.55 12.06
N SER A 15 -40.13 -15.71 13.11
CA SER A 15 -40.95 -14.51 13.20
C SER A 15 -40.48 -13.43 12.21
N GLU A 16 -41.37 -12.50 11.86
CA GLU A 16 -41.02 -11.35 11.01
C GLU A 16 -39.89 -10.49 11.61
N ALA A 17 -39.90 -10.28 12.93
CA ALA A 17 -38.83 -9.56 13.63
C ALA A 17 -37.48 -10.27 13.51
N SER A 18 -37.46 -11.60 13.64
CA SER A 18 -36.24 -12.40 13.47
C SER A 18 -35.74 -12.38 12.02
N PHE A 19 -36.65 -12.44 11.04
CA PHE A 19 -36.30 -12.35 9.63
C PHE A 19 -35.68 -10.99 9.28
N ALA A 20 -36.26 -9.88 9.76
CA ALA A 20 -35.73 -8.53 9.53
C ALA A 20 -34.30 -8.37 10.07
N LEU A 21 -34.05 -8.82 11.31
CA LEU A 21 -32.71 -8.79 11.93
C LEU A 21 -31.69 -9.62 11.15
N LEU A 22 -32.07 -10.80 10.65
CA LEU A 22 -31.16 -11.68 9.92
C LEU A 22 -30.83 -11.14 8.52
N ILE A 23 -31.79 -10.51 7.84
CA ILE A 23 -31.53 -9.84 6.56
C ILE A 23 -30.64 -8.61 6.75
N GLU A 24 -30.90 -7.79 7.77
CA GLU A 24 -30.07 -6.64 8.09
C GLU A 24 -28.63 -7.07 8.38
N LYS A 25 -28.44 -8.07 9.26
CA LYS A 25 -27.12 -8.62 9.56
C LYS A 25 -26.42 -9.17 8.31
N ASN A 26 -27.16 -9.87 7.45
CA ASN A 26 -26.59 -10.41 6.22
C ASN A 26 -26.10 -9.30 5.28
N GLU A 27 -26.86 -8.23 5.14
CA GLU A 27 -26.45 -7.10 4.30
C GLU A 27 -25.25 -6.37 4.90
N GLN A 28 -25.22 -6.15 6.22
CA GLN A 28 -24.05 -5.59 6.90
C GLN A 28 -22.79 -6.44 6.68
N GLU A 29 -22.89 -7.76 6.83
CA GLU A 29 -21.76 -8.67 6.53
C GLU A 29 -21.33 -8.59 5.07
N ARG A 30 -22.27 -8.42 4.14
CA ARG A 30 -22.00 -8.32 2.70
C ARG A 30 -21.23 -7.03 2.38
N VAL A 31 -21.65 -5.90 2.95
CA VAL A 31 -20.97 -4.61 2.84
C VAL A 31 -19.56 -4.68 3.43
N GLN A 32 -19.40 -5.16 4.66
CA GLN A 32 -18.09 -5.29 5.30
C GLN A 32 -17.12 -6.18 4.50
N LYS A 33 -17.62 -7.28 3.92
CA LYS A 33 -16.82 -8.15 3.05
C LYS A 33 -16.41 -7.46 1.76
N ALA A 34 -17.30 -6.67 1.16
CA ALA A 34 -17.00 -5.91 -0.04
C ALA A 34 -15.93 -4.83 0.20
N GLU A 35 -16.05 -4.06 1.30
CA GLU A 35 -15.06 -3.06 1.70
C GLU A 35 -13.69 -3.68 2.00
N ARG A 36 -13.68 -4.81 2.71
CA ARG A 36 -12.44 -5.55 2.99
C ARG A 36 -11.79 -6.07 1.71
N LEU A 37 -12.59 -6.57 0.76
CA LEU A 37 -12.09 -7.03 -0.54
C LEU A 37 -11.46 -5.87 -1.32
N ASP A 38 -12.11 -4.71 -1.37
CA ASP A 38 -11.57 -3.53 -2.05
C ASP A 38 -10.24 -3.10 -1.46
N THR A 39 -10.14 -3.06 -0.12
CA THR A 39 -8.89 -2.74 0.58
C THR A 39 -7.77 -3.73 0.26
N LEU A 40 -8.07 -5.03 0.23
CA LEU A 40 -7.09 -6.06 -0.11
C LEU A 40 -6.61 -5.94 -1.56
N LEU A 41 -7.53 -5.69 -2.51
CA LEU A 41 -7.20 -5.49 -3.92
C LEU A 41 -6.37 -4.22 -4.13
N ALA A 42 -6.66 -3.15 -3.41
CA ALA A 42 -5.85 -1.93 -3.44
C ALA A 42 -4.43 -2.18 -2.94
N GLY A 43 -4.28 -2.95 -1.85
CA GLY A 43 -2.97 -3.37 -1.34
C GLY A 43 -2.18 -4.25 -2.32
N GLU A 44 -2.86 -5.21 -2.96
CA GLU A 44 -2.25 -6.08 -3.97
C GLU A 44 -1.75 -5.27 -5.18
N ARG A 45 -2.59 -4.36 -5.72
CA ARG A 45 -2.21 -3.48 -6.82
C ARG A 45 -1.00 -2.62 -6.47
N LYS A 46 -0.97 -2.08 -5.25
CA LYS A 46 0.18 -1.30 -4.76
C LYS A 46 1.45 -2.16 -4.73
N SER A 47 1.38 -3.36 -4.15
CA SER A 47 2.53 -4.28 -4.09
C SER A 47 3.03 -4.70 -5.49
N GLN A 48 2.12 -4.97 -6.43
CA GLN A 48 2.50 -5.27 -7.81
C GLN A 48 3.18 -4.09 -8.49
N GLN A 49 2.69 -2.87 -8.25
CA GLN A 49 3.31 -1.64 -8.75
C GLN A 49 4.70 -1.45 -8.15
N ASP A 50 4.87 -1.70 -6.84
CA ASP A 50 6.16 -1.59 -6.16
C ASP A 50 7.17 -2.61 -6.72
N ILE A 51 6.75 -3.86 -6.96
CA ILE A 51 7.59 -4.89 -7.61
C ILE A 51 7.98 -4.46 -9.03
N ALA A 52 7.04 -3.94 -9.82
CA ALA A 52 7.34 -3.45 -11.16
C ALA A 52 8.30 -2.25 -11.14
N ASN A 53 8.16 -1.36 -10.17
CA ASN A 53 9.09 -0.24 -9.95
C ASN A 53 10.49 -0.75 -9.60
N ILE A 54 10.62 -1.75 -8.71
CA ILE A 54 11.90 -2.37 -8.37
C ILE A 54 12.54 -3.06 -9.58
N GLN A 55 11.76 -3.76 -10.40
CA GLN A 55 12.28 -4.40 -11.62
C GLN A 55 12.78 -3.36 -12.63
N ARG A 56 12.06 -2.25 -12.80
CA ARG A 56 12.51 -1.11 -13.61
C ARG A 56 13.78 -0.49 -13.04
N TRP A 57 13.83 -0.26 -11.72
CA TRP A 57 15.02 0.20 -11.01
C TRP A 57 16.24 -0.69 -11.26
N ALA A 58 16.10 -2.02 -11.11
CA ALA A 58 17.19 -2.95 -11.34
C ALA A 58 17.69 -2.93 -12.80
N GLY A 59 16.79 -2.66 -13.75
CA GLY A 59 17.13 -2.44 -15.14
C GLY A 59 17.93 -1.16 -15.36
N THR A 60 17.47 -0.03 -14.82
CA THR A 60 18.13 1.27 -14.96
C THR A 60 19.49 1.28 -14.25
N VAL A 61 19.57 0.83 -13.00
CA VAL A 61 20.83 0.81 -12.24
C VAL A 61 21.85 -0.12 -12.87
N ARG A 62 21.45 -1.23 -13.51
CA ARG A 62 22.37 -2.10 -14.25
C ARG A 62 23.12 -1.40 -15.38
N GLN A 63 22.53 -0.38 -16.01
CA GLN A 63 23.19 0.42 -17.05
C GLN A 63 24.25 1.37 -16.46
N TYR A 64 24.22 1.56 -15.15
CA TYR A 64 25.02 2.53 -14.40
C TYR A 64 25.90 1.89 -13.33
N LEU A 65 25.92 0.56 -13.20
CA LEU A 65 26.73 -0.19 -12.22
C LEU A 65 28.25 -0.01 -12.42
N ASP A 66 28.68 0.50 -13.58
CA ASP A 66 30.09 0.82 -13.88
C ASP A 66 30.40 2.33 -13.80
N LEU A 67 29.46 3.16 -13.34
CA LEU A 67 29.71 4.60 -13.20
C LEU A 67 30.51 4.91 -11.95
N GLN A 68 31.72 5.45 -12.16
CA GLN A 68 32.54 6.04 -11.10
C GLN A 68 32.01 7.39 -10.60
N ASP A 69 31.15 8.07 -11.38
CA ASP A 69 30.63 9.41 -11.08
C ASP A 69 29.09 9.48 -11.22
N LEU A 70 28.42 10.05 -10.21
CA LEU A 70 27.01 10.45 -10.32
C LEU A 70 26.90 11.68 -11.22
N ASN A 71 26.15 11.58 -12.32
CA ASN A 71 25.75 12.73 -13.12
C ASN A 71 24.40 13.31 -12.63
N ARG A 72 24.11 14.55 -13.01
CA ARG A 72 22.88 15.25 -12.63
C ARG A 72 21.62 14.51 -13.10
N ASP A 73 21.65 13.97 -14.31
CA ASP A 73 20.50 13.30 -14.91
C ASP A 73 20.11 12.04 -14.11
N ILE A 74 21.11 11.29 -13.64
CA ILE A 74 20.94 10.12 -12.76
C ILE A 74 20.39 10.55 -11.41
N VAL A 75 20.88 11.64 -10.81
CA VAL A 75 20.34 12.15 -9.55
C VAL A 75 18.86 12.51 -9.72
N GLU A 76 18.51 13.23 -10.78
CA GLU A 76 17.12 13.63 -11.04
C GLU A 76 16.21 12.43 -11.29
N GLU A 77 16.70 11.39 -11.98
CA GLU A 77 15.92 10.19 -12.26
C GLU A 77 15.82 9.24 -11.05
N LEU A 78 16.87 9.13 -10.25
CA LEU A 78 16.98 8.13 -9.18
C LEU A 78 16.44 8.64 -7.83
N ILE A 79 16.64 9.93 -7.55
CA ILE A 79 16.35 10.53 -6.25
C ILE A 79 15.03 11.29 -6.34
N ASP A 80 14.12 10.99 -5.41
CA ASP A 80 12.86 11.71 -5.24
C ASP A 80 13.14 13.05 -4.56
N HIS A 81 13.78 12.96 -3.39
CA HIS A 81 14.25 14.11 -2.64
C HIS A 81 15.40 13.72 -1.70
N ILE A 82 16.14 14.72 -1.22
CA ILE A 82 17.21 14.57 -0.22
C ILE A 82 16.81 15.41 0.98
N GLU A 83 16.72 14.77 2.15
CA GLU A 83 16.57 15.48 3.41
C GLU A 83 17.95 15.71 4.03
N ILE A 84 18.21 16.97 4.38
CA ILE A 84 19.42 17.37 5.08
C ILE A 84 19.03 17.74 6.50
N GLY A 85 19.51 16.97 7.46
CA GLY A 85 19.31 17.16 8.88
C GLY A 85 20.03 18.40 9.42
N GLU A 86 19.67 18.74 10.65
CA GLU A 86 20.28 19.88 11.36
C GLU A 86 21.78 19.68 11.55
N ARG A 87 22.51 20.80 11.51
CA ARG A 87 23.96 20.81 11.65
C ARG A 87 24.33 20.74 13.13
N THR A 88 24.92 19.63 13.54
CA THR A 88 25.44 19.44 14.89
C THR A 88 26.96 19.53 14.89
N VAL A 89 27.55 19.88 16.04
CA VAL A 89 29.00 19.84 16.22
C VAL A 89 29.29 18.78 17.27
N ILE A 90 29.92 17.69 16.83
CA ILE A 90 30.33 16.58 17.67
C ILE A 90 31.87 16.57 17.62
N ASP A 91 32.52 16.67 18.77
CA ASP A 91 33.99 16.68 18.90
C ASP A 91 34.71 17.72 18.03
N GLY A 92 34.13 18.92 17.90
CA GLY A 92 34.69 20.02 17.10
C GLY A 92 34.51 19.85 15.58
N GLN A 93 33.94 18.74 15.13
CA GLN A 93 33.61 18.50 13.73
C GLN A 93 32.12 18.75 13.48
N LYS A 94 31.81 19.36 12.34
CA LYS A 94 30.44 19.65 11.93
C LYS A 94 29.84 18.40 11.29
N HIS A 95 28.79 17.85 11.88
CA HIS A 95 28.06 16.68 11.39
C HIS A 95 26.69 17.12 10.84
N GLN A 96 26.26 16.48 9.76
CA GLN A 96 24.90 16.62 9.21
C GLN A 96 24.43 15.27 8.73
N ASP A 97 23.23 14.88 9.15
CA ASP A 97 22.61 13.66 8.67
C ASP A 97 22.00 13.93 7.29
N ILE A 98 22.28 13.05 6.33
CA ILE A 98 21.72 13.14 4.98
C ILE A 98 20.89 11.88 4.75
N LYS A 99 19.61 12.06 4.44
CA LYS A 99 18.73 10.96 4.03
C LYS A 99 18.37 11.13 2.56
N ILE A 100 18.59 10.10 1.78
CA ILE A 100 18.32 10.10 0.34
C ILE A 100 17.09 9.22 0.11
N TYR A 101 16.04 9.81 -0.46
CA TYR A 101 14.81 9.09 -0.78
C TYR A 101 14.84 8.71 -2.25
N TYR A 102 14.83 7.40 -2.51
CA TYR A 102 14.79 6.88 -3.88
C TYR A 102 13.34 6.73 -4.34
N ARG A 103 13.04 7.21 -5.55
CA ARG A 103 11.67 7.19 -6.14
C ARG A 103 11.05 5.79 -6.19
N PHE A 104 11.88 4.74 -6.20
CA PHE A 104 11.45 3.39 -6.58
C PHE A 104 11.60 2.31 -5.50
N VAL A 105 12.22 2.62 -4.35
CA VAL A 105 12.48 1.62 -3.29
C VAL A 105 11.99 2.05 -1.91
N GLY A 106 11.57 3.32 -1.73
CA GLY A 106 11.33 3.86 -0.40
C GLY A 106 12.64 3.95 0.41
N LEU A 107 12.53 4.32 1.69
CA LEU A 107 13.67 4.52 2.60
C LEU A 107 14.56 3.26 2.69
N VAL A 108 15.88 3.41 2.53
CA VAL A 108 16.91 2.41 2.88
C VAL A 108 17.71 2.93 4.07
#